data_AF-A0A9Q6ELP2-F1
#
_entry.id   AF-A0A9Q6ELP2-F1
#
_cell.length_a   1.000
_cell.length_b   1.000
_cell.length_c   1.000
_cell.angle_alpha   90.00
_cell.angle_beta   90.00
_cell.angle_gamma   90.00
#
_symmetry.space_group_name_H-M   'P 1'
#
loop_
_entity.id
_entity.type
_entity.pdbx_description
1 polymer ?
#
loop_
_entity_poly.entity_id
_entity_poly.type
_entity_poly.pdbx_seq_one_letter_code
_entity_poly.pdbx_strand_id
1 'polypeptide(L)' 'MQIYIDMAAAKRRDPNYMQLTGDVKKELGLKFKAMCTLNQLAIGEGLEQAITLWLEQQQQESTL' A
#
# COMPACT_ATOMS: atom_id res chain seq x y z
N MET A 1 -0.83 28.50 -0.94
CA MET A 1 -0.30 27.13 -0.72
C MET A 1 -1.46 26.25 -0.27
N GLN A 2 -2.30 25.77 -1.21
CA GLN A 2 -3.57 25.13 -0.88
C GLN A 2 -3.92 24.04 -1.91
N ILE A 3 -3.08 23.00 -2.07
CA ILE A 3 -3.40 21.88 -2.98
C ILE A 3 -2.84 20.52 -2.50
N TYR A 4 -2.55 20.36 -1.20
CA TYR A 4 -2.06 19.08 -0.65
C TYR A 4 -3.07 18.35 0.24
N ILE A 5 -4.25 18.95 0.47
CA ILE A 5 -5.32 18.36 1.30
C ILE A 5 -6.48 17.94 0.36
N ASP A 6 -6.30 16.92 -0.48
CA ASP A 6 -7.49 16.23 -1.03
C ASP A 6 -7.26 14.86 -1.68
N MET A 7 -6.03 14.48 -2.06
CA MET A 7 -5.84 13.20 -2.76
C MET A 7 -6.09 11.97 -1.87
N ALA A 8 -5.69 12.02 -0.61
CA ALA A 8 -5.94 10.94 0.35
C ALA A 8 -7.43 10.83 0.76
N ALA A 9 -8.15 11.96 0.76
CA ALA A 9 -9.59 11.99 1.03
C ALA A 9 -10.40 11.52 -0.19
N ALA A 10 -9.94 11.82 -1.40
CA ALA A 10 -10.55 11.37 -2.65
C ALA A 10 -10.58 9.84 -2.77
N LYS A 11 -9.46 9.15 -2.51
CA LYS A 11 -9.40 7.68 -2.59
C LYS A 11 -10.34 6.98 -1.58
N ARG A 12 -10.60 7.58 -0.42
CA ARG A 12 -11.53 7.02 0.58
C ARG A 12 -13.00 7.08 0.15
N ARG A 13 -13.34 7.96 -0.80
CA ARG A 13 -14.71 8.14 -1.31
C ARG A 13 -14.93 7.46 -2.66
N ASP A 14 -13.88 6.91 -3.25
CA ASP A 14 -13.95 6.19 -4.52
C ASP A 14 -14.40 4.74 -4.25
N PRO A 15 -15.53 4.29 -4.85
CA PRO A 15 -16.05 2.94 -4.64
C PRO A 15 -15.13 1.82 -5.17
N ASN A 16 -14.14 2.15 -5.99
CA ASN A 16 -13.16 1.20 -6.51
C ASN A 16 -12.00 0.93 -5.53
N TYR A 17 -11.92 1.70 -4.44
CA TYR A 17 -10.88 1.52 -3.42
C TYR A 17 -11.46 0.97 -2.13
N MET A 18 -10.73 0.03 -1.52
CA MET A 18 -11.04 -0.54 -0.21
C MET A 18 -9.94 -0.16 0.79
N GLN A 19 -10.32 0.24 2.01
CA GLN A 19 -9.36 0.43 3.10
C GLN A 19 -9.02 -0.91 3.74
N LEU A 20 -7.73 -1.23 3.81
CA LEU A 20 -7.21 -2.38 4.55
C LEU A 20 -6.68 -1.93 5.92
N THR A 21 -6.99 -2.71 6.96
CA THR A 21 -6.55 -2.44 8.34
C THR A 21 -5.97 -3.71 8.95
N GLY A 22 -4.80 -3.64 9.56
CA GLY A 22 -4.15 -4.76 10.23
C GLY A 22 -2.87 -4.32 10.95
N ASP A 23 -2.43 -5.14 11.91
CA ASP A 23 -1.23 -4.89 12.69
C ASP A 23 -0.01 -5.62 12.08
N VAL A 24 1.13 -4.92 12.08
CA VAL A 24 2.42 -5.48 11.67
C VAL A 24 3.47 -5.18 12.74
N LYS A 25 4.55 -5.97 12.76
CA LYS A 25 5.71 -5.68 13.62
C LYS A 25 6.21 -4.26 13.35
N LYS A 26 6.43 -3.47 14.41
CA LYS A 26 6.84 -2.06 14.33
C LYS A 26 8.05 -1.85 13.40
N GLU A 27 9.06 -2.71 13.53
CA GLU A 27 10.27 -2.64 12.71
C GLU A 27 9.95 -2.80 11.20
N LEU A 28 9.08 -3.75 10.87
CA LEU A 28 8.66 -3.99 9.48
C LEU A 28 7.90 -2.78 8.92
N GLY A 29 6.95 -2.24 9.70
CA GLY A 29 6.20 -1.05 9.31
C GLY A 29 7.07 0.19 9.11
N LEU A 30 8.11 0.37 9.93
CA LEU A 30 9.07 1.47 9.78
C LEU A 30 9.90 1.32 8.51
N LYS A 31 10.45 0.12 8.26
CA LYS A 31 11.21 -0.18 7.04
C LYS A 31 10.37 0.04 5.80
N PHE A 32 9.13 -0.45 5.79
CA PHE A 32 8.20 -0.25 4.69
C PHE A 32 7.94 1.24 4.40
N LYS A 33 7.64 2.04 5.43
CA LYS A 33 7.43 3.50 5.26
C LYS A 33 8.68 4.23 4.77
N ALA A 34 9.85 3.85 5.28
CA ALA A 34 11.13 4.40 4.83
C ALA A 34 11.37 4.10 3.34
N MET A 35 11.13 2.86 2.91
CA MET A 35 11.25 2.47 1.51
C MET A 35 10.25 3.19 0.61
N CYS A 36 8.99 3.37 1.04
CA CYS A 36 8.03 4.18 0.27
C CYS A 36 8.56 5.60 0.07
N THR A 37 9.08 6.22 1.13
CA THR A 37 9.64 7.57 1.09
C THR A 37 10.85 7.67 0.15
N LEU A 38 11.80 6.74 0.25
CA LEU A 38 13.00 6.70 -0.58
C LEU A 38 12.67 6.54 -2.08
N ASN A 39 11.60 5.82 -2.39
CA ASN A 39 11.14 5.60 -3.76
C ASN A 39 10.08 6.60 -4.23
N GLN A 40 9.81 7.66 -3.46
CA GLN A 40 8.78 8.66 -3.76
C GLN A 40 7.38 8.07 -3.98
N LEU A 41 7.08 6.97 -3.28
CA LEU A 41 5.78 6.30 -3.31
C LEU A 41 4.92 6.74 -2.13
N ALA A 42 3.63 6.95 -2.39
CA ALA A 42 2.64 6.99 -1.32
C ALA A 42 2.52 5.61 -0.65
N ILE A 43 2.20 5.60 0.65
CA ILE A 43 2.02 4.35 1.41
C ILE A 43 1.01 3.41 0.75
N GLY A 44 -0.08 3.96 0.19
CA GLY A 44 -1.10 3.16 -0.51
C GLY A 44 -0.56 2.47 -1.77
N GLU A 45 0.30 3.14 -2.54
CA GLU A 45 0.91 2.58 -3.74
C GLU A 45 1.92 1.47 -3.38
N GLY A 46 2.72 1.70 -2.34
CA GLY A 46 3.60 0.66 -1.80
C GLY A 46 2.83 -0.55 -1.28
N LEU A 47 1.65 -0.33 -0.67
CA LEU A 47 0.80 -1.41 -0.17
C LEU A 47 0.20 -2.21 -1.33
N GLU A 48 -0.27 -1.54 -2.38
CA GLU A 48 -0.81 -2.17 -3.58
C GLU A 48 0.24 -3.04 -4.27
N GLN A 49 1.48 -2.55 -4.44
CA GLN A 49 2.59 -3.35 -4.98
C GLN A 49 2.88 -4.59 -4.12
N ALA A 50 2.93 -4.43 -2.79
CA ALA A 50 3.21 -5.54 -1.88
C ALA A 50 2.12 -6.62 -1.90
N ILE A 51 0.84 -6.20 -1.98
CA ILE A 51 -0.30 -7.12 -2.06
C ILE A 51 -0.31 -7.85 -3.40
N THR A 52 -0.10 -7.15 -4.52
CA THR A 52 -0.03 -7.76 -5.85
C THR A 52 1.04 -8.83 -5.90
N LEU A 53 2.26 -8.52 -5.44
CA LEU A 53 3.36 -9.48 -5.39
C LEU A 53 3.02 -10.71 -4.54
N TRP A 54 2.38 -10.51 -3.39
CA TRP A 54 1.96 -11.62 -2.53
C TRP A 54 0.92 -12.52 -3.23
N LEU A 55 -0.08 -11.94 -3.89
CA LEU A 55 -1.10 -12.69 -4.63
C LEU A 55 -0.50 -13.49 -5.80
N GLU A 56 0.41 -12.88 -6.55
CA GLU A 56 1.12 -13.54 -7.65
C GLU A 56 1.92 -14.76 -7.17
N GLN A 57 2.61 -14.63 -6.02
CA GLN A 57 3.34 -15.75 -5.40
C GLN A 57 2.41 -16.89 -5.04
N GLN A 58 1.23 -16.61 -4.47
CA GLN A 58 0.26 -17.64 -4.10
C GLN A 58 -0.33 -18.36 -5.32
N GLN A 59 -0.52 -17.67 -6.45
CA GLN A 59 -0.98 -18.30 -7.70
C GLN A 59 0.09 -19.23 -8.30
N GLN A 60 1.37 -18.83 -8.24
CA GLN A 60 2.48 -19.66 -8.71
C GLN A 60 2.64 -20.93 -7.86
N GLU A 61 2.51 -20.83 -6.53
CA GLU A 61 2.58 -21.98 -5.63
C GLU A 61 1.40 -22.95 -5.81
N SER A 62 0.23 -22.47 -6.25
CA SER A 62 -0.97 -23.30 -6.45
C SER A 62 -0.97 -24.09 -7.76
N THR A 63 0.00 -23.85 -8.66
CA THR A 63 0.08 -24.48 -10.00
C THR A 63 1.21 -25.53 -10.09
N LEU A 64 1.86 -25.85 -8.97
CA LEU A 64 2.86 -26.91 -8.80
C LEU A 64 2.27 -28.07 -7.98
#